data_AF-A0A0F7N4I0-F1
#
_entry.id   AF-A0A0F7N4I0-F1
#
_cell.length_a   1.000
_cell.length_b   1.000
_cell.length_c   1.000
_cell.angle_alpha   90.00
_cell.angle_beta   90.00
_cell.angle_gamma   90.00
#
_symmetry.space_group_name_H-M   'P 1'
#
loop_
_entity.id
_entity.type
_entity.pdbx_description
1 polymer ?
#
loop_
_entity_poly.entity_id
_entity_poly.type
_entity_poly.pdbx_seq_one_letter_code
_entity_poly.pdbx_strand_id
1 'polypeptide(L)'
;MTEEFTTDLDEGMLEYFRDIADVMVRRIGMSRAEAVARINRAYGGMDIGPYPDLMCHELPGFRAHGLCYAGDVPYRGPDADPAGWEVREAPPLGGPEWTLPEG
;
A
#
# COMPACT_ATOMS: atom_id res chain seq x y z
N MET A 1 -4.30 -2.92 -16.89
CA MET A 1 -4.94 -2.12 -15.81
C MET A 1 -6.02 -2.92 -15.12
N THR A 2 -5.83 -3.19 -13.84
CA THR A 2 -6.85 -3.74 -12.95
C THR A 2 -7.71 -2.60 -12.43
N GLU A 3 -8.98 -2.86 -12.09
CA GLU A 3 -9.90 -1.79 -11.64
C GLU A 3 -9.43 -1.10 -10.35
N GLU A 4 -8.57 -1.77 -9.57
CA GLU A 4 -8.07 -1.29 -8.28
C GLU A 4 -6.81 -0.40 -8.43
N PHE A 5 -5.82 -0.84 -9.21
CA PHE A 5 -4.51 -0.20 -9.23
C PHE A 5 -4.23 0.55 -10.53
N THR A 6 -3.71 1.77 -10.41
CA THR A 6 -3.37 2.62 -11.57
C THR A 6 -2.05 2.22 -12.24
N THR A 7 -1.30 1.30 -11.63
CA THR A 7 -0.11 0.66 -12.19
C THR A 7 -0.51 -0.54 -13.04
N ASP A 8 0.18 -0.78 -14.16
CA ASP A 8 -0.02 -2.00 -14.93
C ASP A 8 0.77 -3.15 -14.29
N LEU A 9 0.06 -4.18 -13.82
CA LEU A 9 0.61 -5.28 -13.03
C LEU A 9 0.25 -6.61 -13.68
N ASP A 10 1.19 -7.54 -13.69
CA ASP A 10 0.88 -8.94 -13.96
C ASP A 10 0.13 -9.58 -12.77
N GLU A 11 -0.26 -10.85 -12.92
CA GLU A 11 -1.05 -11.56 -11.90
C GLU A 11 -0.34 -11.63 -10.54
N GLY A 12 0.97 -11.92 -10.53
CA GLY A 12 1.73 -12.06 -9.27
C GLY A 12 1.96 -10.71 -8.58
N MET A 13 2.23 -9.65 -9.36
CA MET A 13 2.37 -8.30 -8.82
C MET A 13 1.02 -7.75 -8.31
N LEU A 14 -0.07 -8.09 -8.98
CA LEU A 14 -1.42 -7.77 -8.51
C LEU A 14 -1.70 -8.40 -7.16
N GLU A 15 -1.40 -9.69 -6.99
CA GLU A 15 -1.55 -10.38 -5.69
C GLU A 15 -0.69 -9.73 -4.61
N TYR A 16 0.57 -9.43 -4.92
CA TYR A 16 1.47 -8.74 -3.98
C TYR A 16 0.92 -7.37 -3.55
N PHE A 17 0.34 -6.59 -4.45
CA PHE A 17 -0.29 -5.30 -4.13
C PHE A 17 -1.53 -5.47 -3.27
N ARG A 18 -2.35 -6.50 -3.55
CA ARG A 18 -3.52 -6.84 -2.74
C ARG A 18 -3.12 -7.26 -1.33
N ASP A 19 -2.02 -7.99 -1.17
CA ASP A 19 -1.47 -8.37 0.12
C ASP A 19 -1.00 -7.14 0.93
N ILE A 20 -0.37 -6.16 0.29
CA ILE A 20 0.00 -4.89 0.95
C ILE A 20 -1.25 -4.20 1.49
N ALA A 21 -2.28 -4.05 0.66
CA ALA A 21 -3.52 -3.42 1.07
C ALA A 21 -4.26 -4.23 2.16
N ASP A 22 -4.18 -5.57 2.12
CA ASP A 22 -4.74 -6.44 3.17
C ASP A 22 -4.06 -6.23 4.52
N VAL A 23 -2.74 -6.04 4.54
CA VAL A 23 -2.01 -5.68 5.76
C VAL A 23 -2.53 -4.34 6.29
N MET A 24 -2.65 -3.32 5.43
CA MET A 24 -3.14 -2.00 5.85
C MET A 24 -4.53 -2.09 6.48
N VAL A 25 -5.45 -2.82 5.86
CA VAL A 25 -6.80 -3.01 6.39
C VAL A 25 -6.77 -3.77 7.72
N ARG A 26 -6.09 -4.92 7.79
CA ARG A 26 -6.17 -5.82 8.95
C ARG A 26 -5.34 -5.36 10.16
N ARG A 27 -4.20 -4.70 9.92
CA ARG A 27 -3.25 -4.33 10.98
C ARG A 27 -3.29 -2.85 11.34
N ILE A 28 -3.56 -1.99 10.36
CA ILE A 28 -3.58 -0.54 10.56
C ILE A 28 -5.02 -0.04 10.76
N GLY A 29 -6.01 -0.76 10.24
CA GLY A 29 -7.43 -0.49 10.50
C GLY A 29 -8.04 0.57 9.58
N MET A 30 -7.45 0.81 8.41
CA MET A 30 -8.01 1.72 7.41
C MET A 30 -8.95 1.01 6.43
N SER A 31 -9.72 1.80 5.66
CA SER A 31 -10.59 1.25 4.61
C SER A 31 -9.77 0.65 3.46
N ARG A 32 -10.36 -0.29 2.73
CA ARG A 32 -9.74 -0.85 1.53
C ARG A 32 -9.51 0.24 0.46
N ALA A 33 -10.44 1.18 0.34
CA ALA A 33 -10.32 2.31 -0.60
C ALA A 33 -9.12 3.19 -0.27
N GLU A 34 -8.91 3.54 1.00
CA GLU A 34 -7.74 4.32 1.43
C GLU A 34 -6.43 3.54 1.22
N ALA A 35 -6.42 2.25 1.54
CA ALA A 35 -5.25 1.39 1.33
C ALA A 35 -4.83 1.37 -0.15
N VAL A 36 -5.79 1.18 -1.06
CA VAL A 36 -5.55 1.22 -2.51
C VAL A 36 -5.13 2.62 -2.96
N ALA A 37 -5.74 3.68 -2.45
CA ALA A 37 -5.36 5.05 -2.79
C ALA A 37 -3.92 5.38 -2.37
N ARG A 38 -3.47 4.91 -1.20
CA ARG A 38 -2.08 5.07 -0.74
C ARG A 38 -1.09 4.33 -1.65
N ILE A 39 -1.43 3.13 -2.09
CA ILE A 39 -0.63 2.36 -3.04
C ILE A 39 -0.57 3.07 -4.40
N ASN A 40 -1.70 3.53 -4.93
CA ASN A 40 -1.78 4.28 -6.19
C ASN A 40 -0.99 5.59 -6.13
N ARG A 41 -1.01 6.30 -5.00
CA ARG A 41 -0.19 7.51 -4.80
C ARG A 41 1.30 7.21 -4.87
N ALA A 42 1.73 6.06 -4.35
CA ALA A 42 3.14 5.70 -4.26
C ALA A 42 3.68 5.10 -5.55
N TYR A 43 2.88 4.29 -6.25
CA TYR A 43 3.34 3.47 -7.37
C TYR A 43 2.62 3.74 -8.69
N GLY A 44 1.59 4.60 -8.69
CA GLY A 44 0.80 4.91 -9.88
C GLY A 44 1.67 5.43 -11.02
N GLY A 45 1.54 4.80 -12.19
CA GLY A 45 2.31 5.14 -13.38
C GLY A 45 3.80 4.75 -13.35
N MET A 46 4.27 4.06 -12.31
CA MET A 46 5.61 3.46 -12.33
C MET A 46 5.64 2.25 -13.26
N ASP A 47 6.78 2.04 -13.92
CA ASP A 47 7.07 0.81 -14.65
C ASP A 47 7.59 -0.23 -13.65
N ILE A 48 6.78 -1.25 -13.38
CA ILE A 48 7.08 -2.34 -12.44
C ILE A 48 7.27 -3.62 -13.25
N GLY A 49 8.38 -4.31 -13.00
CA GLY A 49 8.69 -5.55 -13.69
C GLY A 49 7.70 -6.68 -13.39
N PRO A 50 7.78 -7.79 -14.13
CA PRO A 50 6.96 -8.96 -13.84
C PRO A 50 7.33 -9.60 -12.51
N TYR A 51 6.41 -10.36 -11.94
CA TYR A 51 6.62 -11.04 -10.67
C TYR A 51 7.70 -12.13 -10.76
N PRO A 52 8.62 -12.22 -9.78
CA PRO A 52 8.84 -11.25 -8.71
C PRO A 52 9.66 -10.05 -9.20
N ASP A 53 9.14 -8.83 -8.99
CA ASP A 53 9.89 -7.60 -9.19
C ASP A 53 10.91 -7.39 -8.05
N LEU A 54 11.87 -6.47 -8.24
CA LEU A 54 12.77 -6.04 -7.16
C LEU A 54 11.98 -5.69 -5.91
N MET A 55 10.82 -5.03 -5.99
CA MET A 55 10.07 -4.62 -4.81
C MET A 55 9.63 -5.79 -3.91
N CYS A 56 9.48 -6.99 -4.47
CA CYS A 56 9.11 -8.21 -3.76
C CYS A 56 10.21 -8.72 -2.81
N HIS A 57 11.39 -8.08 -2.78
CA HIS A 57 12.42 -8.36 -1.76
C HIS A 57 11.96 -8.01 -0.33
N GLU A 58 10.96 -7.12 -0.19
CA GLU A 58 10.36 -6.80 1.11
C GLU A 58 9.00 -7.48 1.25
N LEU A 59 8.68 -7.94 2.46
CA LEU A 59 7.35 -8.47 2.75
C LEU A 59 6.29 -7.35 2.60
N PRO A 60 5.04 -7.70 2.23
CA PRO A 60 3.94 -6.74 2.13
C PRO A 60 3.77 -5.86 3.37
N GLY A 61 4.05 -6.42 4.55
CA GLY A 61 4.01 -5.70 5.82
C GLY A 61 4.97 -4.51 5.90
N PHE A 62 6.22 -4.69 5.45
CA PHE A 62 7.21 -3.62 5.45
C PHE A 62 6.80 -2.49 4.49
N ARG A 63 6.29 -2.85 3.30
CA ARG A 63 5.73 -1.89 2.34
C ARG A 63 4.56 -1.12 2.93
N ALA A 64 3.61 -1.82 3.55
CA ALA A 64 2.45 -1.21 4.20
C ALA A 64 2.86 -0.19 5.27
N HIS A 65 3.81 -0.54 6.15
CA HIS A 65 4.34 0.40 7.12
C HIS A 65 5.01 1.63 6.46
N GLY A 66 5.77 1.42 5.37
CA GLY A 66 6.38 2.49 4.56
C GLY A 66 5.37 3.51 4.03
N LEU A 67 4.22 3.01 3.59
CA LEU A 67 3.15 3.80 2.98
C LEU A 67 2.27 4.52 4.01
N CYS A 68 2.17 3.99 5.23
CA CYS A 68 1.26 4.52 6.25
C CYS A 68 1.94 5.41 7.29
N TYR A 69 3.22 5.20 7.61
CA TYR A 69 3.87 5.89 8.72
C TYR A 69 5.05 6.76 8.26
N ALA A 70 5.16 7.94 8.88
CA ALA A 70 6.20 8.92 8.63
C ALA A 70 7.44 8.66 9.51
N GLY A 71 8.55 9.30 9.16
CA GLY A 71 9.77 9.28 9.95
C GLY A 71 10.50 7.94 10.03
N ASP A 72 11.54 7.94 10.86
CA ASP A 72 12.26 6.73 11.24
C ASP A 72 11.53 6.12 12.44
N VAL A 73 11.02 4.90 12.27
CA VAL A 73 10.27 4.20 13.32
C VAL A 73 11.16 3.13 13.91
N PRO A 74 11.10 2.86 15.24
CA PRO A 74 12.09 2.03 15.91
C PRO A 74 12.20 0.60 15.35
N TYR A 75 11.10 0.04 14.82
CA TYR A 75 11.03 -1.33 14.33
C TYR A 75 9.81 -1.51 13.41
N ARG A 76 9.97 -2.01 12.17
CA ARG A 76 8.86 -2.26 11.20
C ARG A 76 8.51 -3.74 10.99
N GLY A 77 8.97 -4.62 11.88
CA GLY A 77 8.75 -6.05 11.69
C GLY A 77 7.31 -6.52 11.99
N PRO A 78 7.03 -7.82 11.79
CA PRO A 78 5.69 -8.36 11.85
C PRO A 78 4.96 -8.20 13.20
N ASP A 79 5.71 -8.04 14.29
CA ASP A 79 5.27 -7.84 15.66
C ASP A 79 5.46 -6.40 16.15
N ALA A 80 5.76 -5.46 15.24
CA ALA A 80 5.83 -4.04 15.57
C ALA A 80 4.49 -3.53 16.10
N ASP A 81 4.54 -2.77 17.19
CA ASP A 81 3.41 -1.99 17.69
C ASP A 81 3.48 -0.57 17.09
N PRO A 82 2.60 -0.23 16.14
CA PRO A 82 2.61 1.10 15.55
C PRO A 82 1.91 2.16 16.43
N ALA A 83 1.50 1.82 17.65
CA ALA A 83 0.89 2.77 18.56
C ALA A 83 1.78 4.01 18.76
N GLY A 84 1.22 5.19 18.48
CA GLY A 84 1.91 6.47 18.61
C GLY A 84 2.85 6.83 17.46
N TRP A 85 2.95 6.01 16.41
CA TRP A 85 3.67 6.42 15.20
C TRP A 85 2.89 7.48 14.44
N GLU A 86 3.62 8.40 13.84
CA GLU A 86 3.03 9.45 13.01
C GLU A 86 2.48 8.83 11.72
N VAL A 87 1.16 8.98 11.51
CA VAL A 87 0.48 8.50 10.31
C VAL A 87 0.62 9.54 9.20
N ARG A 88 1.07 9.11 8.03
CA ARG A 88 1.12 9.94 6.82
C ARG A 88 -0.29 10.35 6.42
N GLU A 89 -0.47 11.60 6.01
CA GLU A 89 -1.73 12.06 5.41
C GLU A 89 -2.17 11.14 4.27
N ALA A 90 -3.48 10.85 4.24
CA ALA A 90 -4.08 10.11 3.15
C ALA A 90 -4.03 10.94 1.84
N PRO A 91 -4.08 10.30 0.66
CA PRO A 91 -4.28 11.03 -0.59
C PRO A 91 -5.57 11.88 -0.53
N PRO A 92 -5.60 13.09 -1.11
CA PRO A 92 -6.79 13.93 -1.11
C PRO A 92 -8.02 13.20 -1.68
N LEU A 93 -9.13 13.23 -0.95
CA LEU A 93 -10.38 12.57 -1.35
C LEU A 93 -10.85 13.04 -2.74
N GLY A 94 -11.33 12.09 -3.55
CA GLY A 94 -11.76 12.34 -4.92
C GLY A 94 -10.60 12.58 -5.91
N GLY A 95 -9.36 12.44 -5.47
CA GLY A 95 -8.17 12.45 -6.32
C GLY A 95 -8.09 11.23 -7.25
N PRO A 96 -7.21 11.26 -8.27
CA PRO A 96 -7.04 10.16 -9.23
C PRO A 96 -6.55 8.85 -8.58
N GLU A 97 -6.02 8.90 -7.35
CA GLU A 97 -5.58 7.72 -6.61
C GLU A 97 -6.76 6.89 -6.08
N TRP A 98 -7.94 7.49 -5.92
CA TRP A 98 -9.15 6.85 -5.41
C TRP A 98 -9.93 6.16 -6.53
N THR A 99 -9.54 4.93 -6.84
CA THR A 99 -10.15 4.06 -7.86
C THR A 99 -11.31 3.22 -7.33
N LEU A 100 -11.39 3.04 -6.02
CA LEU A 100 -12.45 2.30 -5.33
C LEU A 100 -13.41 3.25 -4.61
N PRO A 101 -14.70 2.91 -4.52
CA PRO A 101 -15.65 3.69 -3.73
C PRO A 101 -15.30 3.62 -2.24
N GLU A 102 -15.49 4.73 -1.54
CA GLU A 102 -15.44 4.75 -0.07
C GLU A 102 -16.64 3.97 0.49
N GLY A 103 -16.37 3.05 1.42
CA GLY A 103 -17.37 2.19 2.07
C GLY A 103 -17.81 2.71 3.43
#